data_AF-A0A931FMC3-F1
#
_entry.id   AF-A0A931FMC3-F1
#
_cell.length_a   1.000
_cell.length_b   1.000
_cell.length_c   1.000
_cell.angle_alpha   90.00
_cell.angle_beta   90.00
_cell.angle_gamma   90.00
#
_symmetry.space_group_name_H-M   'P 1'
#
loop_
_entity.id
_entity.type
_entity.pdbx_description
1 polymer ?
#
loop_
_entity_poly.entity_id
_entity_poly.type
_entity_poly.pdbx_seq_one_letter_code
_entity_poly.pdbx_strand_id
1 'polypeptide(L)'
;MRFVSAGIFSFFSLTTASAQAPLPSPADTVRAMPEVALDDVLVAPAAVDTKEWLLLNADIQTELDGAVHNLYNFKFDQAERQFRSLRRRYPNHPMPYFLLGLSTWWKIMPSNTHNQQYDKTFFAYMDTATTKAQKLYDADNNNYEASFFLSAAYGFDARLHAERHDWRKATVSSKRALTYLQKSREANGLSPEFVFGEGLFNYYAVWIAEEYRWLRPVLWFFPKGNRNTGLAQLEDVAQHGFYTAAEARFFRMRILGSTRENNTAGALSAARDLTRDFPDNSCFQRARAQNAFAEGELTECERTSRDILAKINKGLPGYEGFSGRAAAYYLGYVEQHRYHNFAAAQDFYQRCLVFSESVGQTKGGYYLFAAAGLGRLAAQASNRPLAQRYFQVVLEQAERKSDLYQEAHRYLKKGAPARNPAAVEVMASN
;
A
#
# COMPACT_ATOMS: atom_id res chain seq x y z
N MET A 1 5.19 2.36 5.59
CA MET A 1 6.04 1.63 4.63
C MET A 1 6.72 0.39 5.23
N ARG A 2 6.88 0.27 6.56
CA ARG A 2 7.51 -0.88 7.23
C ARG A 2 6.66 -2.16 7.37
N PHE A 3 5.33 -2.12 7.16
CA PHE A 3 4.44 -3.23 7.58
C PHE A 3 3.79 -4.04 6.45
N VAL A 4 3.67 -3.50 5.23
CA VAL A 4 3.09 -4.23 4.08
C VAL A 4 4.02 -5.35 3.60
N SER A 5 5.32 -5.21 3.84
CA SER A 5 6.35 -6.10 3.28
C SER A 5 6.84 -7.19 4.24
N ALA A 6 6.51 -7.09 5.53
CA ALA A 6 6.91 -8.07 6.56
C ALA A 6 6.06 -9.36 6.53
N GLY A 7 4.99 -9.37 5.74
CA GLY A 7 4.01 -10.44 5.68
C GLY A 7 4.45 -11.76 5.09
N ILE A 8 5.45 -11.72 4.21
CA ILE A 8 5.79 -12.89 3.41
C ILE A 8 6.75 -13.81 4.18
N PHE A 9 7.60 -13.28 5.07
CA PHE A 9 8.56 -14.11 5.82
C PHE A 9 8.86 -13.51 7.20
N SER A 10 8.11 -13.95 8.21
CA SER A 10 8.44 -13.72 9.61
C SER A 10 8.90 -15.03 10.22
N PHE A 11 10.21 -15.27 10.24
CA PHE A 11 10.80 -16.33 11.05
C PHE A 11 12.14 -15.93 11.67
N PHE A 12 12.22 -16.28 12.95
CA PHE A 12 13.34 -16.39 13.89
C PHE A 12 13.97 -15.11 14.47
N SER A 13 13.43 -14.73 15.62
CA SER A 13 14.24 -14.24 16.75
C SER A 13 14.92 -15.43 17.43
N LEU A 14 16.27 -15.42 17.52
CA LEU A 14 17.04 -15.71 18.75
C LEU A 14 18.55 -15.68 18.50
N THR A 15 19.23 -15.08 19.49
CA THR A 15 20.65 -15.17 19.86
C THR A 15 21.73 -14.45 19.04
N THR A 16 22.45 -13.64 19.80
CA THR A 16 23.63 -12.79 19.53
C THR A 16 24.88 -13.59 19.16
N ALA A 17 25.65 -13.10 18.20
CA ALA A 17 27.11 -13.24 18.17
C ALA A 17 27.75 -12.14 17.29
N SER A 18 28.91 -11.67 17.74
CA SER A 18 29.69 -10.52 17.27
C SER A 18 30.66 -10.82 16.13
N ALA A 19 31.11 -9.73 15.46
CA ALA A 19 32.34 -9.58 14.65
C ALA A 19 32.30 -10.24 13.24
N GLN A 20 32.91 -9.73 12.16
CA GLN A 20 33.89 -8.67 11.92
C GLN A 20 33.84 -8.34 10.40
N ALA A 21 34.23 -7.13 9.99
CA ALA A 21 34.29 -6.70 8.58
C ALA A 21 35.49 -7.30 7.82
N PRO A 22 35.43 -7.36 6.48
CA PRO A 22 36.54 -6.78 5.71
C PRO A 22 36.14 -5.93 4.48
N LEU A 23 37.14 -5.17 4.05
CA LEU A 23 37.25 -4.00 3.14
C LEU A 23 37.16 -4.32 1.62
N PRO A 24 37.11 -3.29 0.73
CA PRO A 24 36.68 -3.39 -0.67
C PRO A 24 37.84 -3.50 -1.69
N SER A 25 37.55 -3.91 -2.93
CA SER A 25 38.38 -3.62 -4.13
C SER A 25 37.61 -3.95 -5.44
N PRO A 26 38.09 -3.55 -6.63
CA PRO A 26 37.80 -2.28 -7.27
C PRO A 26 37.06 -2.45 -8.62
N ALA A 27 36.73 -1.32 -9.24
CA ALA A 27 36.04 -1.19 -10.52
C ALA A 27 36.73 -1.93 -11.67
N ASP A 28 35.93 -2.51 -12.57
CA ASP A 28 36.30 -2.64 -13.98
C ASP A 28 35.08 -2.44 -14.89
N THR A 29 35.30 -1.55 -15.87
CA THR A 29 34.37 -1.03 -16.85
C THR A 29 34.40 -1.86 -18.13
N VAL A 30 33.32 -2.59 -18.45
CA VAL A 30 32.83 -2.80 -19.83
C VAL A 30 31.32 -3.05 -19.76
N ARG A 31 30.52 -2.20 -20.42
CA ARG A 31 29.06 -2.32 -20.49
C ARG A 31 28.70 -3.42 -21.48
N ALA A 32 28.62 -4.66 -21.00
CA ALA A 32 28.00 -5.74 -21.77
C ALA A 32 26.50 -5.46 -21.93
N MET A 33 25.99 -5.54 -23.15
CA MET A 33 24.54 -5.56 -23.38
C MET A 33 23.97 -6.77 -22.61
N PRO A 34 22.87 -6.61 -21.85
CA PRO A 34 22.31 -7.72 -21.11
C PRO A 34 21.84 -8.78 -22.10
N GLU A 35 22.41 -9.96 -21.98
CA GLU A 35 21.95 -11.20 -22.60
C GLU A 35 20.49 -11.39 -22.16
N VAL A 36 19.55 -11.28 -23.10
CA VAL A 36 18.14 -11.60 -22.84
C VAL A 36 18.09 -13.12 -22.67
N ALA A 37 17.92 -13.57 -21.43
CA ALA A 37 17.72 -14.99 -21.15
C ALA A 37 16.47 -15.45 -21.92
N LEU A 38 16.63 -16.47 -22.76
CA LEU A 38 15.54 -17.05 -23.57
C LEU A 38 14.42 -17.66 -22.72
N ASP A 39 14.63 -17.80 -21.41
CA ASP A 39 13.64 -18.23 -20.41
C ASP A 39 12.50 -17.22 -20.21
N ASP A 40 12.66 -15.96 -20.68
CA ASP A 40 11.67 -14.88 -20.55
C ASP A 40 10.71 -14.76 -21.76
N VAL A 41 10.80 -15.66 -22.76
CA VAL A 41 9.86 -15.67 -23.89
C VAL A 41 8.59 -16.41 -23.49
N LEU A 42 7.50 -15.66 -23.31
CA LEU A 42 6.17 -16.19 -22.99
C LEU A 42 5.63 -17.00 -24.18
N VAL A 43 5.78 -18.32 -24.17
CA VAL A 43 5.23 -19.23 -25.18
C VAL A 43 3.91 -19.81 -24.68
N ALA A 44 2.85 -19.70 -25.47
CA ALA A 44 1.57 -20.34 -25.16
C ALA A 44 1.72 -21.87 -25.17
N PRO A 45 1.23 -22.60 -24.16
CA PRO A 45 1.32 -24.05 -24.10
C PRO A 45 0.49 -24.67 -25.24
N ALA A 46 1.07 -25.64 -25.95
CA ALA A 46 0.52 -26.14 -27.22
C ALA A 46 -0.71 -27.06 -27.11
N ALA A 47 -1.26 -27.34 -25.90
CA ALA A 47 -2.33 -28.32 -25.74
C ALA A 47 -3.13 -28.20 -24.42
N VAL A 48 -3.54 -27.00 -24.00
CA VAL A 48 -4.44 -26.84 -22.83
C VAL A 48 -5.85 -26.46 -23.27
N ASP A 49 -6.84 -27.21 -22.80
CA ASP A 49 -8.25 -26.90 -23.04
C ASP A 49 -8.72 -25.78 -22.10
N THR A 50 -8.89 -24.58 -22.66
CA THR A 50 -9.28 -23.37 -21.93
C THR A 50 -10.76 -23.04 -22.07
N LYS A 51 -11.56 -23.86 -22.78
CA LYS A 51 -12.95 -23.53 -23.14
C LYS A 51 -13.85 -23.28 -21.93
N GLU A 52 -13.59 -23.98 -20.83
CA GLU A 52 -14.37 -23.87 -19.59
C GLU A 52 -13.82 -22.81 -18.63
N TRP A 53 -12.71 -22.13 -18.97
CA TRP A 53 -12.11 -21.13 -18.08
C TRP A 53 -12.84 -19.81 -18.15
N LEU A 54 -13.51 -19.42 -17.07
CA LEU A 54 -14.26 -18.17 -17.04
C LEU A 54 -13.34 -16.95 -17.09
N LEU A 55 -12.11 -17.06 -16.59
CA LEU A 55 -11.09 -16.01 -16.59
C LEU A 55 -10.77 -15.53 -18.01
N LEU A 56 -10.77 -16.45 -18.98
CA LEU A 56 -10.46 -16.15 -20.38
C LEU A 56 -11.72 -16.03 -21.26
N ASN A 57 -12.91 -16.20 -20.68
CA ASN A 57 -14.16 -16.14 -21.42
C ASN A 57 -14.54 -14.68 -21.71
N ALA A 58 -14.55 -14.31 -22.99
CA ALA A 58 -14.82 -12.95 -23.45
C ALA A 58 -16.25 -12.45 -23.13
N ASP A 59 -17.25 -13.34 -23.12
CA ASP A 59 -18.62 -12.98 -22.78
C ASP A 59 -18.73 -12.65 -21.29
N ILE A 60 -18.04 -13.42 -20.44
CA ILE A 60 -17.97 -13.16 -18.99
C ILE A 60 -17.20 -11.87 -18.71
N GLN A 61 -16.08 -11.63 -19.40
CA GLN A 61 -15.35 -10.37 -19.30
C GLN A 61 -16.26 -9.19 -19.69
N THR A 62 -16.93 -9.26 -20.84
CA THR A 62 -17.85 -8.21 -21.31
C THR A 62 -18.99 -7.97 -20.31
N GLU A 63 -19.55 -9.03 -19.73
CA GLU A 63 -20.59 -8.91 -18.71
C GLU A 63 -20.08 -8.23 -17.43
N LEU A 64 -18.84 -8.55 -17.02
CA LEU A 64 -18.26 -8.09 -15.76
C LEU A 64 -17.53 -6.75 -15.86
N ASP A 65 -17.30 -6.20 -17.05
CA ASP A 65 -16.60 -4.92 -17.26
C ASP A 65 -17.14 -3.81 -16.35
N GLY A 66 -18.46 -3.62 -16.38
CA GLY A 66 -19.14 -2.65 -15.51
C GLY A 66 -18.99 -2.96 -14.01
N ALA A 67 -18.96 -4.24 -13.60
CA ALA A 67 -18.78 -4.61 -12.20
C ALA A 67 -17.35 -4.38 -11.72
N VAL A 68 -16.36 -4.74 -12.53
CA VAL A 68 -14.94 -4.52 -12.25
C VAL A 68 -14.68 -3.02 -12.15
N HIS A 69 -15.21 -2.23 -13.09
CA HIS A 69 -15.14 -0.77 -13.01
C HIS A 69 -15.79 -0.23 -11.73
N ASN A 70 -17.00 -0.68 -11.40
CA ASN A 70 -17.72 -0.28 -10.19
C ASN A 70 -16.97 -0.67 -8.90
N LEU A 71 -16.30 -1.82 -8.89
CA LEU A 71 -15.47 -2.25 -7.77
C LEU A 71 -14.35 -1.23 -7.51
N TYR A 72 -13.56 -0.90 -8.52
CA TYR A 72 -12.46 0.06 -8.34
C TYR A 72 -12.97 1.50 -8.17
N ASN A 73 -14.15 1.85 -8.67
CA ASN A 73 -14.78 3.15 -8.42
C ASN A 73 -15.59 3.19 -7.09
N PHE A 74 -15.42 2.19 -6.22
CA PHE A 74 -16.05 2.07 -4.90
C PHE A 74 -17.58 2.11 -4.90
N LYS A 75 -18.20 1.71 -6.01
CA LYS A 75 -19.64 1.43 -6.14
C LYS A 75 -19.91 -0.02 -5.78
N PHE A 76 -19.51 -0.40 -4.56
CA PHE A 76 -19.48 -1.80 -4.11
C PHE A 76 -20.83 -2.51 -4.26
N ASP A 77 -21.94 -1.86 -3.90
CA ASP A 77 -23.27 -2.48 -4.01
C ASP A 77 -23.64 -2.80 -5.47
N GLN A 78 -23.19 -1.98 -6.42
CA GLN A 78 -23.42 -2.22 -7.84
C GLN A 78 -22.58 -3.39 -8.34
N ALA A 79 -21.28 -3.39 -8.05
CA ALA A 79 -20.36 -4.47 -8.43
C ALA A 79 -20.80 -5.82 -7.83
N GLU A 80 -21.10 -5.85 -6.53
CA GLU A 80 -21.43 -7.09 -5.81
C GLU A 80 -22.76 -7.71 -6.27
N ARG A 81 -23.70 -6.93 -6.81
CA ARG A 81 -24.92 -7.49 -7.42
C ARG A 81 -24.60 -8.39 -8.61
N GLN A 82 -23.69 -7.97 -9.49
CA GLN A 82 -23.26 -8.78 -10.62
C GLN A 82 -22.41 -9.97 -10.18
N PHE A 83 -21.48 -9.80 -9.23
CA PHE A 83 -20.71 -10.93 -8.68
C PHE A 83 -21.61 -12.00 -8.03
N ARG A 84 -22.65 -11.58 -7.29
CA ARG A 84 -23.65 -12.52 -6.74
C ARG A 84 -24.49 -13.18 -7.83
N SER A 85 -24.75 -12.49 -8.95
CA SER A 85 -25.43 -13.09 -10.11
C SER A 85 -24.57 -14.15 -10.77
N LEU A 86 -23.29 -13.85 -11.00
CA LEU A 86 -22.29 -14.80 -11.50
C LEU A 86 -22.19 -16.02 -10.58
N ARG A 87 -22.19 -15.82 -9.25
CA ARG A 87 -22.19 -16.90 -8.26
C ARG A 87 -23.40 -17.84 -8.39
N ARG A 88 -24.58 -17.34 -8.76
CA ARG A 88 -25.77 -18.19 -8.95
C ARG A 88 -25.65 -19.08 -10.19
N ARG A 89 -25.04 -18.57 -11.26
CA ARG A 89 -24.81 -19.32 -12.52
C ARG A 89 -23.64 -20.28 -12.42
N TYR A 90 -22.58 -19.89 -11.71
CA TYR A 90 -21.35 -20.67 -11.55
C TYR A 90 -21.03 -20.93 -10.06
N PRO A 91 -21.90 -21.67 -9.33
CA PRO A 91 -21.76 -21.87 -7.88
C PRO A 91 -20.55 -22.74 -7.49
N ASN A 92 -19.95 -23.45 -8.45
CA ASN A 92 -18.77 -24.28 -8.22
C ASN A 92 -17.47 -23.65 -8.73
N HIS A 93 -17.54 -22.52 -9.42
CA HIS A 93 -16.38 -21.81 -9.91
C HIS A 93 -15.82 -20.87 -8.82
N PRO A 94 -14.48 -20.71 -8.67
CA PRO A 94 -13.89 -19.84 -7.65
C PRO A 94 -14.08 -18.34 -7.91
N MET A 95 -14.09 -17.91 -9.17
CA MET A 95 -14.14 -16.50 -9.57
C MET A 95 -15.19 -15.64 -8.84
N PRO A 96 -16.48 -16.02 -8.74
CA PRO A 96 -17.49 -15.15 -8.11
C PRO A 96 -17.21 -14.90 -6.62
N TYR A 97 -16.67 -15.92 -5.93
CA TYR A 97 -16.30 -15.81 -4.52
C TYR A 97 -15.04 -14.97 -4.36
N PHE A 98 -14.05 -15.15 -5.24
CA PHE A 98 -12.85 -14.34 -5.25
C PHE A 98 -13.16 -12.85 -5.48
N LEU A 99 -14.02 -12.52 -6.45
CA LEU A 99 -14.44 -11.13 -6.73
C LEU A 99 -15.19 -10.48 -5.56
N LEU A 100 -16.04 -11.23 -4.84
CA LEU A 100 -16.67 -10.76 -3.60
C LEU A 100 -15.64 -10.54 -2.48
N GLY A 101 -14.66 -11.43 -2.38
CA GLY A 101 -13.51 -11.27 -1.49
C GLY A 101 -12.68 -10.03 -1.82
N LEU A 102 -12.43 -9.78 -3.11
CA LEU A 102 -11.70 -8.61 -3.61
C LEU A 102 -12.48 -7.31 -3.35
N SER A 103 -13.80 -7.31 -3.53
CA SER A 103 -14.67 -6.20 -3.08
C SER A 103 -14.50 -5.92 -1.60
N THR A 104 -14.47 -6.97 -0.78
CA THR A 104 -14.26 -6.85 0.66
C THR A 104 -12.86 -6.32 0.99
N TRP A 105 -11.84 -6.75 0.26
CA TRP A 105 -10.47 -6.23 0.37
C TRP A 105 -10.40 -4.73 0.11
N TRP A 106 -11.05 -4.25 -0.94
CA TRP A 106 -11.07 -2.82 -1.27
C TRP A 106 -11.89 -1.97 -0.28
N LYS A 107 -12.77 -2.57 0.53
CA LYS A 107 -13.38 -1.93 1.71
C LYS A 107 -12.43 -1.84 2.91
N ILE A 108 -11.47 -2.76 3.04
CA ILE A 108 -10.43 -2.76 4.08
C ILE A 108 -9.33 -1.74 3.77
N MET A 109 -8.91 -1.65 2.50
CA MET A 109 -7.75 -0.88 2.04
C MET A 109 -7.67 0.58 2.56
N PRO A 110 -8.77 1.36 2.64
CA PRO A 110 -8.72 2.75 3.11
C PRO A 110 -8.25 2.93 4.57
N SER A 111 -8.62 2.01 5.49
CA SER A 111 -8.34 2.03 6.94
C SER A 111 -7.65 0.76 7.45
N ASN A 112 -6.93 0.09 6.56
CA ASN A 112 -6.42 -1.27 6.76
C ASN A 112 -5.66 -1.49 8.07
N THR A 113 -5.13 -0.45 8.73
CA THR A 113 -4.36 -0.64 9.96
C THR A 113 -5.19 -1.00 11.18
N HIS A 114 -6.46 -0.59 11.31
CA HIS A 114 -7.20 -0.66 12.58
C HIS A 114 -8.62 -1.23 12.44
N ASN A 115 -9.23 -1.09 11.27
CA ASN A 115 -10.60 -1.55 11.06
C ASN A 115 -10.63 -3.03 10.65
N GLN A 116 -11.14 -3.89 11.54
CA GLN A 116 -11.24 -5.34 11.33
C GLN A 116 -12.67 -5.80 10.96
N GLN A 117 -13.62 -4.88 10.78
CA GLN A 117 -15.03 -5.24 10.60
C GLN A 117 -15.30 -6.13 9.38
N TYR A 118 -14.40 -6.08 8.40
CA TYR A 118 -14.51 -6.84 7.15
C TYR A 118 -13.66 -8.10 7.12
N ASP A 119 -12.76 -8.31 8.09
CA ASP A 119 -11.76 -9.38 8.06
C ASP A 119 -12.43 -10.76 7.99
N LYS A 120 -13.43 -11.01 8.85
CA LYS A 120 -14.17 -12.29 8.87
C LYS A 120 -14.84 -12.59 7.52
N THR A 121 -15.50 -11.59 6.95
CA THR A 121 -16.18 -11.72 5.66
C THR A 121 -15.20 -11.95 4.53
N PHE A 122 -14.07 -11.23 4.54
CA PHE A 122 -13.00 -11.39 3.58
C PHE A 122 -12.42 -12.81 3.62
N PHE A 123 -12.04 -13.30 4.80
CA PHE A 123 -11.49 -14.65 4.94
C PHE A 123 -12.49 -15.72 4.51
N ALA A 124 -13.78 -15.58 4.85
CA ALA A 124 -14.80 -16.52 4.41
C ALA A 124 -14.91 -16.61 2.86
N TYR A 125 -14.80 -15.47 2.16
CA TYR A 125 -14.78 -15.47 0.70
C TYR A 125 -13.50 -16.08 0.12
N MET A 126 -12.33 -15.77 0.70
CA MET A 126 -11.04 -16.34 0.26
C MET A 126 -10.97 -17.84 0.51
N ASP A 127 -11.47 -18.33 1.65
CA ASP A 127 -11.57 -19.75 1.98
C ASP A 127 -12.49 -20.49 1.00
N THR A 128 -13.63 -19.87 0.67
CA THR A 128 -14.57 -20.45 -0.29
C THR A 128 -13.98 -20.49 -1.69
N ALA A 129 -13.35 -19.40 -2.15
CA ALA A 129 -12.67 -19.34 -3.45
C ALA A 129 -11.56 -20.41 -3.51
N THR A 130 -10.75 -20.52 -2.47
CA THR A 130 -9.69 -21.54 -2.35
C THR A 130 -10.27 -22.95 -2.40
N THR A 131 -11.35 -23.22 -1.66
CA THR A 131 -11.99 -24.54 -1.64
C THR A 131 -12.52 -24.92 -3.03
N LYS A 132 -13.14 -23.98 -3.74
CA LYS A 132 -13.65 -24.21 -5.10
C LYS A 132 -12.52 -24.38 -6.11
N ALA A 133 -11.51 -23.53 -6.06
CA ALA A 133 -10.36 -23.63 -6.95
C ALA A 133 -9.56 -24.91 -6.71
N GLN A 134 -9.39 -25.36 -5.46
CA GLN A 134 -8.72 -26.62 -5.15
C GLN A 134 -9.46 -27.81 -5.77
N LYS A 135 -10.80 -27.83 -5.72
CA LYS A 135 -11.57 -28.90 -6.37
C LYS A 135 -11.38 -28.94 -7.89
N LEU A 136 -11.28 -27.77 -8.54
CA LEU A 136 -10.99 -27.70 -9.97
C LEU A 136 -9.57 -28.19 -10.28
N TYR A 137 -8.60 -27.79 -9.45
CA TYR A 137 -7.20 -28.21 -9.57
C TYR A 137 -7.03 -29.72 -9.32
N ASP A 138 -7.71 -30.29 -8.33
CA ASP A 138 -7.62 -31.72 -8.01
C ASP A 138 -8.25 -32.59 -9.11
N ALA A 139 -9.23 -32.05 -9.85
CA ALA A 139 -9.83 -32.71 -11.01
C ALA A 139 -8.94 -32.64 -12.25
N ASP A 140 -8.19 -31.54 -12.42
CA ASP A 140 -7.20 -31.36 -13.48
C ASP A 140 -6.01 -30.54 -12.97
N ASN A 141 -4.88 -31.21 -12.75
CA ASN A 141 -3.66 -30.60 -12.23
C ASN A 141 -3.01 -29.59 -13.20
N ASN A 142 -3.46 -29.56 -14.47
CA ASN A 142 -3.05 -28.58 -15.49
C ASN A 142 -4.07 -27.44 -15.66
N ASN A 143 -5.06 -27.35 -14.76
CA ASN A 143 -5.97 -26.22 -14.71
C ASN A 143 -5.24 -24.98 -14.16
N TYR A 144 -4.64 -24.20 -15.05
CA TYR A 144 -3.88 -23.01 -14.67
C TYR A 144 -4.78 -21.87 -14.18
N GLU A 145 -6.05 -21.80 -14.59
CA GLU A 145 -7.04 -20.88 -14.01
C GLU A 145 -7.26 -21.19 -12.52
N ALA A 146 -7.43 -22.46 -12.16
CA ALA A 146 -7.54 -22.87 -10.77
C ALA A 146 -6.28 -22.51 -9.98
N SER A 147 -5.10 -22.73 -10.57
CA SER A 147 -3.81 -22.33 -9.99
C SER A 147 -3.71 -20.80 -9.79
N PHE A 148 -4.18 -20.01 -10.75
CA PHE A 148 -4.25 -18.56 -10.64
C PHE A 148 -5.13 -18.12 -9.46
N PHE A 149 -6.35 -18.65 -9.34
CA PHE A 149 -7.24 -18.31 -8.23
C PHE A 149 -6.70 -18.78 -6.88
N LEU A 150 -6.06 -19.95 -6.80
CA LEU A 150 -5.39 -20.42 -5.59
C LEU A 150 -4.25 -19.49 -5.20
N SER A 151 -3.39 -19.12 -6.16
CA SER A 151 -2.29 -18.20 -5.92
C SER A 151 -2.78 -16.85 -5.41
N ALA A 152 -3.77 -16.26 -6.10
CA ALA A 152 -4.33 -14.97 -5.75
C ALA A 152 -5.03 -15.00 -4.38
N ALA A 153 -5.90 -15.99 -4.11
CA ALA A 153 -6.61 -16.09 -2.85
C ALA A 153 -5.65 -16.26 -1.66
N TYR A 154 -4.67 -17.15 -1.76
CA TYR A 154 -3.64 -17.30 -0.73
C TYR A 154 -2.75 -16.06 -0.59
N GLY A 155 -2.47 -15.34 -1.68
CA GLY A 155 -1.70 -14.10 -1.64
C GLY A 155 -2.43 -12.99 -0.89
N PHE A 156 -3.73 -12.82 -1.15
CA PHE A 156 -4.58 -11.87 -0.42
C PHE A 156 -4.77 -12.27 1.05
N ASP A 157 -4.99 -13.56 1.33
CA ASP A 157 -5.05 -14.11 2.68
C ASP A 157 -3.76 -13.82 3.48
N ALA A 158 -2.61 -14.13 2.88
CA ALA A 158 -1.30 -13.87 3.46
C ALA A 158 -1.11 -12.39 3.78
N ARG A 159 -1.52 -11.52 2.85
CA ARG A 159 -1.42 -10.07 3.00
C ARG A 159 -2.28 -9.55 4.14
N LEU A 160 -3.51 -10.03 4.32
CA LEU A 160 -4.33 -9.58 5.45
C LEU A 160 -3.76 -10.09 6.78
N HIS A 161 -3.37 -11.37 6.88
CA HIS A 161 -2.74 -11.90 8.08
C HIS A 161 -1.46 -11.15 8.46
N ALA A 162 -0.66 -10.73 7.48
CA ALA A 162 0.51 -9.90 7.71
C ALA A 162 0.19 -8.54 8.35
N GLU A 163 -0.82 -7.86 7.83
CA GLU A 163 -1.30 -6.57 8.35
C GLU A 163 -1.90 -6.70 9.76
N ARG A 164 -2.35 -7.91 10.13
CA ARG A 164 -2.83 -8.26 11.47
C ARG A 164 -1.77 -8.86 12.38
N HIS A 165 -0.52 -8.97 11.91
CA HIS A 165 0.60 -9.58 12.63
C HIS A 165 0.40 -11.08 12.95
N ASP A 166 -0.48 -11.76 12.21
CA ASP A 166 -0.66 -13.22 12.25
C ASP A 166 0.43 -13.92 11.42
N TRP A 167 1.69 -13.68 11.78
CA TRP A 167 2.87 -14.07 11.01
C TRP A 167 2.93 -15.54 10.59
N ARG A 168 2.49 -16.44 11.48
CA ARG A 168 2.45 -17.88 11.19
C ARG A 168 1.50 -18.20 10.03
N LYS A 169 0.28 -17.66 10.07
CA LYS A 169 -0.72 -17.87 9.01
C LYS A 169 -0.28 -17.20 7.72
N ALA A 170 0.19 -15.95 7.81
CA ALA A 170 0.73 -15.21 6.67
C ALA A 170 1.82 -15.99 5.92
N THR A 171 2.72 -16.65 6.68
CA THR A 171 3.81 -17.46 6.11
C THR A 171 3.30 -18.71 5.38
N VAL A 172 2.35 -19.44 6.00
CA VAL A 172 1.76 -20.64 5.39
C VAL A 172 1.04 -20.28 4.09
N SER A 173 0.22 -19.24 4.12
CA SER A 173 -0.52 -18.77 2.94
C SER A 173 0.44 -18.23 1.88
N SER A 174 1.51 -17.50 2.24
CA SER A 174 2.53 -17.05 1.29
C SER A 174 3.21 -18.22 0.56
N LYS A 175 3.58 -19.27 1.29
CA LYS A 175 4.18 -20.48 0.68
C LYS A 175 3.22 -21.11 -0.34
N ARG A 176 1.94 -21.27 0.01
CA ARG A 176 0.92 -21.83 -0.89
C ARG A 176 0.70 -20.93 -2.11
N ALA A 177 0.63 -19.61 -1.91
CA ALA A 177 0.48 -18.65 -2.98
C ALA A 177 1.61 -18.77 -4.02
N LEU A 178 2.85 -18.89 -3.55
CA LEU A 178 4.03 -19.07 -4.41
C LEU A 178 4.05 -20.43 -5.12
N THR A 179 3.64 -21.51 -4.45
CA THR A 179 3.51 -22.82 -5.09
C THR A 179 2.54 -22.78 -6.27
N TYR A 180 1.37 -22.18 -6.09
CA TYR A 180 0.39 -22.09 -7.17
C TYR A 180 0.73 -21.02 -8.21
N LEU A 181 1.45 -19.95 -7.82
CA LEU A 181 1.99 -18.99 -8.77
C LEU A 181 2.95 -19.68 -9.73
N GLN A 182 3.86 -20.53 -9.21
CA GLN A 182 4.81 -21.27 -10.03
C GLN A 182 4.11 -22.21 -11.01
N LYS A 183 2.99 -22.83 -10.61
CA LYS A 183 2.17 -23.69 -11.47
C LYS A 183 1.43 -22.90 -12.54
N SER A 184 0.91 -21.70 -12.22
CA SER A 184 0.19 -20.89 -13.21
C SER A 184 1.08 -20.24 -14.26
N ARG A 185 2.42 -20.22 -14.06
CA ARG A 185 3.37 -19.59 -15.01
C ARG A 185 3.31 -20.17 -16.41
N GLU A 186 2.98 -21.46 -16.52
CA GLU A 186 2.82 -22.13 -17.80
C GLU A 186 1.70 -21.50 -18.67
N ALA A 187 0.79 -20.72 -18.06
CA ALA A 187 -0.26 -19.98 -18.74
C ALA A 187 0.09 -18.52 -19.07
N ASN A 188 1.29 -18.02 -18.76
CA ASN A 188 1.63 -16.62 -18.99
C ASN A 188 1.52 -16.19 -20.45
N GLY A 189 1.83 -17.10 -21.39
CA GLY A 189 1.66 -16.85 -22.82
C GLY A 189 0.19 -16.85 -23.30
N LEU A 190 -0.76 -17.20 -22.43
CA LEU A 190 -2.19 -17.26 -22.77
C LEU A 190 -2.92 -15.95 -22.50
N SER A 191 -2.55 -15.22 -21.45
CA SER A 191 -3.22 -13.99 -21.05
C SER A 191 -2.38 -13.15 -20.08
N PRO A 192 -2.45 -11.81 -20.16
CA PRO A 192 -1.84 -10.92 -19.18
C PRO A 192 -2.28 -11.18 -17.73
N GLU A 193 -3.46 -11.77 -17.51
CA GLU A 193 -3.95 -12.10 -16.16
C GLU A 193 -2.96 -12.97 -15.38
N PHE A 194 -2.33 -13.94 -16.05
CA PHE A 194 -1.39 -14.87 -15.42
C PHE A 194 -0.04 -14.21 -15.11
N VAL A 195 0.33 -13.15 -15.84
CA VAL A 195 1.59 -12.43 -15.71
C VAL A 195 1.64 -11.55 -14.45
N PHE A 196 0.48 -11.09 -13.97
CA PHE A 196 0.40 -10.13 -12.84
C PHE A 196 1.16 -10.59 -11.59
N GLY A 197 0.92 -11.83 -11.16
CA GLY A 197 1.54 -12.39 -9.95
C GLY A 197 3.06 -12.50 -10.07
N GLU A 198 3.56 -12.81 -11.27
CA GLU A 198 5.00 -12.82 -11.54
C GLU A 198 5.61 -11.44 -11.51
N GLY A 199 4.95 -10.45 -12.12
CA GLY A 199 5.43 -9.07 -12.10
C GLY A 199 5.69 -8.57 -10.68
N LEU A 200 4.75 -8.86 -9.78
CA LEU A 200 4.92 -8.59 -8.35
C LEU A 200 6.07 -9.39 -7.74
N PHE A 201 6.14 -10.70 -7.98
CA PHE A 201 7.20 -11.55 -7.43
C PHE A 201 8.59 -11.09 -7.88
N ASN A 202 8.79 -10.87 -9.18
CA ASN A 202 10.05 -10.50 -9.79
C ASN A 202 10.59 -9.18 -9.24
N TYR A 203 9.70 -8.19 -9.02
CA TYR A 203 10.08 -6.93 -8.41
C TYR A 203 10.37 -7.07 -6.90
N TYR A 204 9.43 -7.65 -6.15
CA TYR A 204 9.52 -7.65 -4.68
C TYR A 204 10.55 -8.63 -4.12
N ALA A 205 10.86 -9.74 -4.80
CA ALA A 205 11.91 -10.65 -4.37
C ALA A 205 13.27 -9.94 -4.28
N VAL A 206 13.61 -9.11 -5.27
CA VAL A 206 14.82 -8.29 -5.28
C VAL A 206 14.77 -7.23 -4.18
N TRP A 207 13.64 -6.52 -4.07
CA TRP A 207 13.46 -5.49 -3.04
C TRP A 207 13.64 -6.04 -1.62
N ILE A 208 13.05 -7.20 -1.30
CA ILE A 208 13.17 -7.85 0.02
C ILE A 208 14.62 -8.24 0.30
N ALA A 209 15.32 -8.84 -0.67
CA ALA A 209 16.71 -9.28 -0.50
C ALA A 209 17.65 -8.11 -0.13
N GLU A 210 17.35 -6.91 -0.63
CA GLU A 210 18.13 -5.71 -0.38
C GLU A 210 17.75 -4.99 0.91
N GLU A 211 16.46 -4.80 1.16
CA GLU A 211 15.96 -4.11 2.36
C GLU A 211 16.18 -4.94 3.63
N TYR A 212 15.94 -6.25 3.55
CA TYR A 212 16.04 -7.18 4.66
C TYR A 212 17.15 -8.19 4.40
N ARG A 213 18.40 -7.72 4.48
CA ARG A 213 19.61 -8.55 4.21
C ARG A 213 19.65 -9.86 5.00
N TRP A 214 19.05 -9.91 6.19
CA TRP A 214 18.96 -11.10 7.03
C TRP A 214 17.99 -12.17 6.48
N LEU A 215 17.08 -11.82 5.57
CA LEU A 215 16.19 -12.76 4.87
C LEU A 215 16.83 -13.39 3.63
N ARG A 216 18.01 -12.94 3.19
CA ARG A 216 18.70 -13.49 2.01
C ARG A 216 18.90 -15.02 2.03
N PRO A 217 19.27 -15.66 3.16
CA PRO A 217 19.43 -17.12 3.19
C PRO A 217 18.13 -17.86 2.88
N VAL A 218 16.99 -17.32 3.32
CA VAL A 218 15.67 -17.89 3.05
C VAL A 218 15.29 -17.72 1.58
N LEU A 219 15.61 -16.56 0.99
CA LEU A 219 15.33 -16.26 -0.42
C LEU A 219 16.08 -17.16 -1.40
N TRP A 220 17.17 -17.81 -0.98
CA TRP A 220 17.93 -18.75 -1.82
C TRP A 220 17.13 -19.99 -2.23
N PHE A 221 16.08 -20.33 -1.49
CA PHE A 221 15.16 -21.44 -1.81
C PHE A 221 14.04 -21.05 -2.77
N PHE A 222 13.98 -19.79 -3.20
CA PHE A 222 12.97 -19.27 -4.12
C PHE A 222 13.58 -18.91 -5.48
N PRO A 223 12.78 -18.88 -6.56
CA PRO A 223 13.24 -18.38 -7.84
C PRO A 223 13.81 -16.97 -7.70
N LYS A 224 14.89 -16.67 -8.43
CA LYS A 224 15.44 -15.32 -8.46
C LYS A 224 14.48 -14.38 -9.17
N GLY A 225 14.16 -13.25 -8.55
CA GLY A 225 13.41 -12.18 -9.20
C GLY A 225 14.32 -11.27 -10.03
N ASN A 226 13.74 -10.58 -10.99
CA ASN A 226 14.39 -9.49 -11.73
C ASN A 226 13.53 -8.22 -11.64
N ARG A 227 14.12 -7.14 -11.11
CA ARG A 227 13.45 -5.86 -10.91
C ARG A 227 12.90 -5.28 -12.22
N ASN A 228 13.70 -5.29 -13.30
CA ASN A 228 13.31 -4.70 -14.58
C ASN A 228 12.24 -5.54 -15.27
N THR A 229 12.39 -6.87 -15.25
CA THR A 229 11.37 -7.80 -15.75
C THR A 229 10.06 -7.60 -15.01
N GLY A 230 10.09 -7.51 -13.67
CA GLY A 230 8.88 -7.27 -12.88
C GLY A 230 8.18 -5.95 -13.21
N LEU A 231 8.93 -4.87 -13.43
CA LEU A 231 8.38 -3.58 -13.87
C LEU A 231 7.76 -3.66 -15.28
N ALA A 232 8.41 -4.35 -16.22
CA ALA A 232 7.90 -4.53 -17.58
C ALA A 232 6.62 -5.38 -17.59
N GLN A 233 6.61 -6.48 -16.83
CA GLN A 233 5.44 -7.35 -16.65
C GLN A 233 4.26 -6.57 -16.03
N LEU A 234 4.50 -5.76 -14.99
CA LEU A 234 3.44 -4.94 -14.40
C LEU A 234 2.90 -3.87 -15.35
N GLU A 235 3.75 -3.31 -16.21
CA GLU A 235 3.29 -2.36 -17.23
C GLU A 235 2.45 -3.05 -18.31
N ASP A 236 2.87 -4.22 -18.78
CA ASP A 236 2.10 -5.02 -19.74
C ASP A 236 0.70 -5.35 -19.21
N VAL A 237 0.61 -5.85 -17.97
CA VAL A 237 -0.68 -6.13 -17.33
C VAL A 237 -1.51 -4.87 -17.12
N ALA A 238 -0.89 -3.74 -16.78
CA ALA A 238 -1.59 -2.47 -16.61
C ALA A 238 -2.23 -1.95 -17.91
N GLN A 239 -1.64 -2.29 -19.07
CA GLN A 239 -2.12 -1.89 -20.39
C GLN A 239 -3.10 -2.89 -21.00
N HIS A 240 -2.84 -4.19 -20.83
CA HIS A 240 -3.51 -5.25 -21.58
C HIS A 240 -4.34 -6.22 -20.72
N GLY A 241 -4.21 -6.17 -19.38
CA GLY A 241 -5.05 -6.94 -18.48
C GLY A 241 -6.50 -6.45 -18.46
N PHE A 242 -7.40 -7.30 -17.98
CA PHE A 242 -8.80 -6.99 -17.73
C PHE A 242 -9.11 -6.98 -16.23
N TYR A 243 -9.01 -8.13 -15.55
CA TYR A 243 -9.32 -8.26 -14.13
C TYR A 243 -8.22 -7.69 -13.25
N THR A 244 -6.94 -7.93 -13.61
CA THR A 244 -5.77 -7.52 -12.81
C THR A 244 -5.19 -6.16 -13.21
N ALA A 245 -5.76 -5.50 -14.22
CA ALA A 245 -5.22 -4.25 -14.78
C ALA A 245 -5.18 -3.12 -13.74
N ALA A 246 -6.26 -2.94 -12.99
CA ALA A 246 -6.36 -1.89 -11.99
C ALA A 246 -5.39 -2.12 -10.82
N GLU A 247 -5.21 -3.37 -10.38
CA GLU A 247 -4.17 -3.76 -9.43
C GLU A 247 -2.77 -3.45 -9.96
N ALA A 248 -2.46 -3.85 -11.19
CA ALA A 248 -1.16 -3.61 -11.81
C ALA A 248 -0.85 -2.12 -11.87
N ARG A 249 -1.80 -1.30 -12.33
CA ARG A 249 -1.70 0.17 -12.31
C ARG A 249 -1.46 0.71 -10.90
N PHE A 250 -2.20 0.20 -9.90
CA PHE A 250 -2.05 0.63 -8.51
C PHE A 250 -0.67 0.26 -7.93
N PHE A 251 -0.21 -0.97 -8.13
CA PHE A 251 1.10 -1.42 -7.66
C PHE A 251 2.23 -0.68 -8.36
N ARG A 252 2.15 -0.51 -9.68
CA ARG A 252 3.13 0.25 -10.45
C ARG A 252 3.23 1.69 -9.97
N MET A 253 2.11 2.39 -9.80
CA MET A 253 2.08 3.74 -9.24
C MET A 253 2.78 3.82 -7.87
N ARG A 254 2.56 2.84 -6.99
CA ARG A 254 3.23 2.78 -5.69
C ARG A 254 4.72 2.46 -5.78
N ILE A 255 5.12 1.61 -6.71
CA ILE A 255 6.50 1.24 -6.94
C ILE A 255 7.28 2.45 -7.45
N LEU A 256 6.77 3.15 -8.48
CA LEU A 256 7.39 4.35 -9.05
C LEU A 256 7.63 5.45 -8.00
N GLY A 257 6.66 5.68 -7.12
CA GLY A 257 6.76 6.68 -6.05
C GLY A 257 7.52 6.21 -4.81
N SER A 258 8.09 5.00 -4.82
CA SER A 258 8.90 4.51 -3.71
C SER A 258 10.24 5.22 -3.67
N THR A 259 10.87 5.28 -2.49
CA THR A 259 12.21 5.86 -2.31
C THR A 259 13.29 5.22 -3.18
N ARG A 260 13.05 3.99 -3.65
CA ARG A 260 13.97 3.21 -4.47
C ARG A 260 13.92 3.60 -5.94
N GLU A 261 12.72 3.71 -6.49
CA GLU A 261 12.54 4.16 -7.88
C GLU A 261 12.68 5.68 -8.00
N ASN A 262 12.26 6.41 -6.97
CA ASN A 262 12.28 7.86 -6.87
C ASN A 262 11.73 8.55 -8.13
N ASN A 263 10.74 7.93 -8.77
CA ASN A 263 10.07 8.43 -9.97
C ASN A 263 8.68 8.93 -9.60
N THR A 264 8.65 9.95 -8.75
CA THR A 264 7.42 10.56 -8.24
C THR A 264 6.62 11.23 -9.36
N ALA A 265 7.27 11.79 -10.40
CA ALA A 265 6.60 12.27 -11.61
C ALA A 265 5.81 11.17 -12.33
N GLY A 266 6.42 9.99 -12.53
CA GLY A 266 5.75 8.82 -13.10
C GLY A 266 4.62 8.30 -12.21
N ALA A 267 4.82 8.31 -10.90
CA ALA A 267 3.78 7.94 -9.93
C ALA A 267 2.58 8.90 -9.96
N LEU A 268 2.82 10.21 -10.10
CA LEU A 268 1.79 11.22 -10.27
C LEU A 268 1.02 11.01 -11.57
N SER A 269 1.71 10.75 -12.69
CA SER A 269 1.05 10.42 -13.96
C SER A 269 0.12 9.22 -13.80
N ALA A 270 0.63 8.11 -13.25
CA ALA A 270 -0.18 6.91 -13.05
C ALA A 270 -1.36 7.14 -12.08
N ALA A 271 -1.19 7.98 -11.05
CA ALA A 271 -2.27 8.37 -10.15
C ALA A 271 -3.34 9.25 -10.85
N ARG A 272 -2.95 10.10 -11.81
CA ARG A 272 -3.89 10.87 -12.63
C ARG A 272 -4.74 9.95 -13.49
N ASP A 273 -4.14 8.95 -14.13
CA ASP A 273 -4.87 7.96 -14.93
C ASP A 273 -5.86 7.15 -14.08
N LEU A 274 -5.39 6.61 -12.95
CA LEU A 274 -6.25 5.87 -12.01
C LEU A 274 -7.43 6.71 -11.49
N THR A 275 -7.22 7.99 -11.21
CA THR A 275 -8.30 8.86 -10.70
C THR A 275 -9.21 9.42 -11.78
N ARG A 276 -8.76 9.46 -13.04
CA ARG A 276 -9.64 9.76 -14.18
C ARG A 276 -10.64 8.62 -14.37
N ASP A 277 -10.14 7.38 -14.34
CA ASP A 277 -10.96 6.19 -14.59
C ASP A 277 -11.81 5.82 -13.36
N PHE A 278 -11.28 6.03 -12.15
CA PHE A 278 -11.97 5.70 -10.88
C PHE A 278 -12.01 6.91 -9.93
N PRO A 279 -12.81 7.94 -10.23
CA PRO A 279 -12.80 9.20 -9.50
C PRO A 279 -13.24 9.06 -8.03
N ASP A 280 -14.02 8.04 -7.66
CA ASP A 280 -14.51 7.84 -6.29
C ASP A 280 -13.68 6.80 -5.50
N ASN A 281 -12.53 6.39 -6.04
CA ASN A 281 -11.58 5.58 -5.29
C ASN A 281 -10.74 6.46 -4.35
N SER A 282 -10.99 6.36 -3.04
CA SER A 282 -10.29 7.18 -2.07
C SER A 282 -8.78 6.89 -1.99
N CYS A 283 -8.35 5.64 -2.22
CA CYS A 283 -6.95 5.26 -2.24
C CYS A 283 -6.21 5.92 -3.41
N PHE A 284 -6.82 5.95 -4.60
CA PHE A 284 -6.22 6.56 -5.80
C PHE A 284 -6.20 8.08 -5.69
N GLN A 285 -7.28 8.71 -5.22
CA GLN A 285 -7.31 10.15 -4.99
C GLN A 285 -6.28 10.59 -3.95
N ARG A 286 -6.13 9.83 -2.86
CA ARG A 286 -5.09 10.10 -1.85
C ARG A 286 -3.70 10.00 -2.44
N ALA A 287 -3.43 8.99 -3.26
CA ALA A 287 -2.16 8.85 -3.95
C ALA A 287 -1.89 10.02 -4.91
N ARG A 288 -2.89 10.51 -5.63
CA ARG A 288 -2.79 11.70 -6.47
C ARG A 288 -2.42 12.94 -5.66
N ALA A 289 -3.12 13.23 -4.57
CA ALA A 289 -2.82 14.37 -3.70
C ALA A 289 -1.40 14.28 -3.13
N GLN A 290 -0.98 13.09 -2.69
CA GLN A 290 0.35 12.85 -2.14
C GLN A 290 1.46 13.06 -3.16
N ASN A 291 1.36 12.46 -4.35
CA ASN A 291 2.39 12.62 -5.38
C ASN A 291 2.39 14.05 -5.95
N ALA A 292 1.23 14.71 -6.07
CA ALA A 292 1.16 16.11 -6.46
C ALA A 292 1.85 17.02 -5.44
N PHE A 293 1.68 16.77 -4.14
CA PHE A 293 2.39 17.49 -3.10
C PHE A 293 3.91 17.28 -3.20
N ALA A 294 4.35 16.04 -3.40
CA ALA A 294 5.76 15.68 -3.49
C ALA A 294 6.46 16.31 -4.71
N GLU A 295 5.77 16.44 -5.84
CA GLU A 295 6.27 17.13 -7.05
C GLU A 295 6.17 18.66 -6.96
N GLY A 296 5.55 19.22 -5.92
CA GLY A 296 5.31 20.66 -5.81
C GLY A 296 4.16 21.17 -6.69
N GLU A 297 3.34 20.28 -7.25
CA GLU A 297 2.12 20.59 -8.02
C GLU A 297 0.98 21.01 -7.08
N LEU A 298 1.19 22.13 -6.37
CA LEU A 298 0.34 22.57 -5.27
C LEU A 298 -1.10 22.88 -5.70
N THR A 299 -1.32 23.36 -6.92
CA THR A 299 -2.68 23.60 -7.45
C THR A 299 -3.47 22.30 -7.57
N GLU A 300 -2.84 21.24 -8.09
CA GLU A 300 -3.49 19.94 -8.21
C GLU A 300 -3.68 19.27 -6.84
N CYS A 301 -2.68 19.39 -5.96
CA CYS A 301 -2.76 18.90 -4.59
C CYS A 301 -3.92 19.57 -3.83
N GLU A 302 -4.05 20.89 -3.93
CA GLU A 302 -5.14 21.67 -3.32
C GLU A 302 -6.50 21.19 -3.84
N ARG A 303 -6.69 21.17 -5.16
CA ARG A 303 -7.96 20.75 -5.78
C ARG A 303 -8.36 19.34 -5.37
N THR A 304 -7.42 18.40 -5.41
CA THR A 304 -7.66 17.00 -5.03
C THR A 304 -7.98 16.88 -3.55
N SER A 305 -7.29 17.64 -2.68
CA SER A 305 -7.52 17.63 -1.23
C SER A 305 -8.88 18.22 -0.87
N ARG A 306 -9.32 19.30 -1.54
CA ARG A 306 -10.67 19.85 -1.35
C ARG A 306 -11.76 18.84 -1.76
N ASP A 307 -11.57 18.14 -2.88
CA ASP A 307 -12.49 17.07 -3.32
C ASP A 307 -12.57 15.92 -2.30
N ILE A 308 -11.42 15.45 -1.78
CA ILE A 308 -11.39 14.43 -0.71
C ILE A 308 -12.22 14.87 0.50
N LEU A 309 -12.03 16.09 1.00
CA LEU A 309 -12.78 16.59 2.15
C LEU A 309 -14.28 16.75 1.84
N ALA A 310 -14.64 17.16 0.63
CA ALA A 310 -16.04 17.23 0.20
C ALA A 310 -16.69 15.85 0.16
N LYS A 311 -15.97 14.81 -0.28
CA LYS A 311 -16.47 13.42 -0.32
C LYS A 311 -16.57 12.80 1.07
N ILE A 312 -15.67 13.15 1.99
CA ILE A 312 -15.80 12.81 3.42
C ILE A 312 -17.10 13.40 3.99
N ASN A 313 -17.38 14.69 3.74
CA ASN A 313 -18.59 15.34 4.24
C ASN A 313 -19.89 14.74 3.69
N LYS A 314 -19.83 14.16 2.48
CA LYS A 314 -20.95 13.43 1.85
C LYS A 314 -21.07 11.97 2.32
N GLY A 315 -20.13 11.47 3.13
CA GLY A 315 -20.14 10.09 3.62
C GLY A 315 -19.87 9.04 2.54
N LEU A 316 -19.08 9.36 1.51
CA LEU A 316 -18.78 8.40 0.45
C LEU A 316 -17.93 7.22 0.99
N PRO A 317 -18.16 5.97 0.52
CA PRO A 317 -17.39 4.81 0.94
C PRO A 317 -15.87 5.00 0.75
N GLY A 318 -15.09 4.59 1.74
CA GLY A 318 -13.62 4.70 1.71
C GLY A 318 -13.06 6.11 1.99
N TYR A 319 -13.90 7.14 2.09
CA TYR A 319 -13.48 8.50 2.47
C TYR A 319 -13.60 8.70 3.97
N GLU A 320 -12.53 8.37 4.70
CA GLU A 320 -12.47 8.44 6.17
C GLU A 320 -11.24 9.21 6.66
N GLY A 321 -10.97 9.19 7.98
CA GLY A 321 -9.90 9.96 8.61
C GLY A 321 -8.50 9.74 8.03
N PHE A 322 -8.21 8.58 7.43
CA PHE A 322 -6.95 8.34 6.72
C PHE A 322 -6.75 9.23 5.49
N SER A 323 -7.81 9.49 4.73
CA SER A 323 -7.77 10.41 3.60
C SER A 323 -7.89 11.86 4.09
N GLY A 324 -8.71 12.10 5.12
CA GLY A 324 -8.91 13.41 5.72
C GLY A 324 -7.63 14.02 6.30
N ARG A 325 -6.81 13.24 7.02
CA ARG A 325 -5.56 13.75 7.62
C ARG A 325 -4.57 14.28 6.58
N ALA A 326 -4.40 13.56 5.46
CA ALA A 326 -3.48 13.96 4.41
C ALA A 326 -4.00 15.21 3.69
N ALA A 327 -5.27 15.20 3.27
CA ALA A 327 -5.90 16.32 2.60
C ALA A 327 -5.90 17.60 3.45
N ALA A 328 -6.25 17.48 4.74
CA ALA A 328 -6.23 18.61 5.66
C ALA A 328 -4.80 19.15 5.86
N TYR A 329 -3.80 18.28 6.01
CA TYR A 329 -2.40 18.73 6.10
C TYR A 329 -1.96 19.52 4.86
N TYR A 330 -2.24 19.00 3.67
CA TYR A 330 -1.84 19.68 2.42
C TYR A 330 -2.53 21.03 2.25
N LEU A 331 -3.82 21.14 2.59
CA LEU A 331 -4.50 22.43 2.56
C LEU A 331 -3.92 23.40 3.58
N GLY A 332 -3.61 22.94 4.80
CA GLY A 332 -2.92 23.76 5.79
C GLY A 332 -1.58 24.30 5.28
N TYR A 333 -0.81 23.46 4.60
CA TYR A 333 0.45 23.85 3.97
C TYR A 333 0.24 24.90 2.88
N VAL A 334 -0.72 24.68 1.97
CA VAL A 334 -1.01 25.62 0.88
C VAL A 334 -1.49 26.97 1.41
N GLU A 335 -2.43 26.98 2.35
CA GLU A 335 -2.91 28.23 2.97
C GLU A 335 -1.76 28.97 3.68
N GLN A 336 -0.86 28.27 4.38
CA GLN A 336 0.27 28.89 5.08
C GLN A 336 1.32 29.47 4.13
N HIS A 337 1.73 28.70 3.13
CA HIS A 337 2.93 29.00 2.34
C HIS A 337 2.65 29.68 1.00
N ARG A 338 1.50 29.42 0.39
CA ARG A 338 1.14 30.01 -0.90
C ARG A 338 0.25 31.25 -0.74
N TYR A 339 -0.77 31.17 0.12
CA TYR A 339 -1.74 32.25 0.30
C TYR A 339 -1.46 33.12 1.52
N HIS A 340 -0.54 32.71 2.40
CA HIS A 340 -0.26 33.37 3.67
C HIS A 340 -1.51 33.60 4.54
N ASN A 341 -2.52 32.73 4.39
CA ASN A 341 -3.73 32.73 5.19
C ASN A 341 -3.53 31.87 6.44
N PHE A 342 -2.90 32.47 7.46
CA PHE A 342 -2.53 31.76 8.68
C PHE A 342 -3.74 31.24 9.48
N ALA A 343 -4.89 31.93 9.42
CA ALA A 343 -6.10 31.48 10.09
C ALA A 343 -6.65 30.19 9.45
N ALA A 344 -6.75 30.14 8.12
CA ALA A 344 -7.17 28.92 7.42
C ALA A 344 -6.14 27.80 7.58
N ALA A 345 -4.85 28.12 7.58
CA ALA A 345 -3.80 27.14 7.84
C ALA A 345 -3.96 26.48 9.23
N GLN A 346 -4.26 27.27 10.27
CA GLN A 346 -4.51 26.75 11.61
C GLN A 346 -5.72 25.81 11.64
N ASP A 347 -6.85 26.19 11.01
CA ASP A 347 -8.04 25.33 10.92
C ASP A 347 -7.70 23.98 10.28
N PHE A 348 -7.04 24.00 9.12
CA PHE A 348 -6.71 22.77 8.40
C PHE A 348 -5.70 21.90 9.15
N TYR A 349 -4.70 22.46 9.80
CA TYR A 349 -3.79 21.66 10.63
C TYR A 349 -4.51 21.07 11.85
N GLN A 350 -5.42 21.80 12.50
CA GLN A 350 -6.24 21.25 13.59
C GLN A 350 -7.11 20.09 13.10
N ARG A 351 -7.75 20.23 11.94
CA ARG A 351 -8.51 19.14 11.31
C ARG A 351 -7.63 17.93 10.99
N CYS A 352 -6.38 18.14 10.57
CA CYS A 352 -5.41 17.06 10.40
C CYS A 352 -5.13 16.31 11.73
N LEU A 353 -5.01 17.02 12.85
CA LEU A 353 -4.87 16.40 14.17
C LEU A 353 -6.10 15.54 14.51
N VAL A 354 -7.30 16.11 14.39
CA VAL A 354 -8.58 15.42 14.68
C VAL A 354 -8.73 14.16 13.82
N PHE A 355 -8.50 14.27 12.50
CA PHE A 355 -8.56 13.10 11.63
C PHE A 355 -7.53 12.04 12.01
N SER A 356 -6.30 12.45 12.32
CA SER A 356 -5.24 11.52 12.72
C SER A 356 -5.56 10.80 14.03
N GLU A 357 -6.10 11.51 15.02
CA GLU A 357 -6.55 10.95 16.30
C GLU A 357 -7.70 9.96 16.10
N SER A 358 -8.67 10.29 15.24
CA SER A 358 -9.82 9.41 14.95
C SER A 358 -9.45 8.05 14.36
N VAL A 359 -8.27 7.95 13.72
CA VAL A 359 -7.76 6.70 13.13
C VAL A 359 -6.50 6.17 13.85
N GLY A 360 -6.17 6.69 15.04
CA GLY A 360 -5.02 6.25 15.84
C GLY A 360 -3.65 6.53 15.21
N GLN A 361 -3.56 7.42 14.22
CA GLN A 361 -2.34 7.74 13.48
C GLN A 361 -1.60 8.97 14.03
N THR A 362 -1.25 8.93 15.32
CA THR A 362 -0.60 10.04 16.03
C THR A 362 0.92 9.95 16.09
N LYS A 363 1.50 8.83 15.64
CA LYS A 363 2.96 8.64 15.60
C LYS A 363 3.51 9.02 14.23
N GLY A 364 4.26 10.12 14.17
CA GLY A 364 4.93 10.57 12.94
C GLY A 364 3.99 11.11 11.86
N GLY A 365 4.57 11.38 10.69
CA GLY A 365 3.84 11.81 9.49
C GLY A 365 3.03 13.08 9.69
N TYR A 366 1.87 13.16 9.02
CA TYR A 366 1.02 14.36 8.97
C TYR A 366 0.67 14.94 10.34
N TYR A 367 0.47 14.09 11.36
CA TYR A 367 0.11 14.53 12.71
C TYR A 367 1.20 15.41 13.33
N LEU A 368 2.46 14.95 13.35
CA LEU A 368 3.55 15.72 13.96
C LEU A 368 3.93 16.94 13.12
N PHE A 369 3.85 16.85 11.78
CA PHE A 369 4.08 18.02 10.93
C PHE A 369 3.00 19.10 11.13
N ALA A 370 1.72 18.72 11.24
CA ALA A 370 0.63 19.64 11.54
C ALA A 370 0.78 20.26 12.95
N ALA A 371 1.12 19.46 13.96
CA ALA A 371 1.37 19.95 15.32
C ALA A 371 2.55 20.94 15.35
N ALA A 372 3.66 20.62 14.68
CA ALA A 372 4.79 21.54 14.56
C ALA A 372 4.41 22.81 13.78
N GLY A 373 3.59 22.69 12.72
CA GLY A 373 3.03 23.84 11.99
C GLY A 373 2.22 24.77 12.90
N LEU A 374 1.31 24.21 13.71
CA LEU A 374 0.53 24.95 14.69
C LEU A 374 1.41 25.58 15.78
N GLY A 375 2.43 24.86 16.26
CA GLY A 375 3.42 25.38 17.21
C GLY A 375 4.17 26.59 16.67
N ARG A 376 4.62 26.52 15.41
CA ARG A 376 5.29 27.64 14.71
C ARG A 376 4.36 28.83 14.52
N LEU A 377 3.12 28.61 14.07
CA LEU A 377 2.14 29.69 13.89
C LEU A 377 1.77 30.36 15.23
N ALA A 378 1.61 29.58 16.31
CA ALA A 378 1.37 30.12 17.64
C ALA A 378 2.56 30.93 18.17
N ALA A 379 3.79 30.47 17.93
CA ALA A 379 5.00 31.20 18.30
C ALA A 379 5.12 32.53 17.55
N GLN A 380 4.82 32.54 16.24
CA GLN A 380 4.78 33.74 15.41
C GLN A 380 3.74 34.75 15.89
N ALA A 381 2.59 34.27 16.37
CA ALA A 381 1.54 35.10 16.97
C ALA A 381 1.83 35.48 18.44
N SER A 382 3.04 35.25 18.94
CA SER A 382 3.45 35.48 20.34
C SER A 382 2.61 34.74 21.40
N ASN A 383 1.83 33.72 21.00
CA ASN A 383 1.07 32.87 21.92
C ASN A 383 1.95 31.72 22.44
N ARG A 384 2.84 32.06 23.37
CA ARG A 384 3.83 31.13 23.94
C ARG A 384 3.21 29.89 24.60
N PRO A 385 2.15 29.98 25.44
CA PRO A 385 1.54 28.80 26.04
C PRO A 385 1.00 27.80 25.00
N LEU A 386 0.34 28.31 23.95
CA LEU A 386 -0.20 27.45 22.90
C LEU A 386 0.92 26.80 22.06
N ALA A 387 1.96 27.55 21.74
CA ALA A 387 3.13 27.02 21.04
C ALA A 387 3.82 25.90 21.84
N GLN A 388 4.01 26.11 23.15
CA GLN A 388 4.59 25.10 24.05
C GLN A 388 3.74 23.82 24.06
N ARG A 389 2.41 23.93 24.11
CA ARG A 389 1.51 22.77 24.06
C ARG A 389 1.71 21.93 22.80
N TYR A 390 1.76 22.55 21.63
CA TYR A 390 1.96 21.81 20.37
C TYR A 390 3.36 21.21 20.26
N PHE A 391 4.41 21.94 20.65
CA PHE A 391 5.77 21.41 20.63
C PHE A 391 5.97 20.28 21.65
N GLN A 392 5.23 20.30 22.77
CA GLN A 392 5.23 19.18 23.73
C GLN A 392 4.68 17.91 23.10
N VAL A 393 3.56 18.00 22.35
CA VAL A 393 3.00 16.88 21.58
C VAL A 393 4.02 16.31 20.60
N VAL A 394 4.75 17.19 19.89
CA VAL A 394 5.82 16.77 18.97
C VAL A 394 6.94 16.08 19.73
N LEU A 395 7.42 16.64 20.84
CA LEU A 395 8.51 16.10 21.64
C LEU A 395 8.22 14.68 22.18
N GLU A 396 6.99 14.43 22.59
CA GLU A 396 6.56 13.15 23.17
C GLU A 396 6.48 12.01 22.14
N GLN A 397 6.14 12.33 20.89
CA GLN A 397 5.80 11.34 19.87
C GLN A 397 6.83 11.25 18.73
N ALA A 398 7.66 12.27 18.52
CA ALA A 398 8.67 12.29 17.47
C ALA A 398 9.87 11.39 17.82
N GLU A 399 10.49 10.78 16.81
CA GLU A 399 11.76 10.08 17.00
C GLU A 399 12.84 11.06 17.44
N ARG A 400 13.61 10.73 18.48
CA ARG A 400 14.64 11.61 19.07
C ARG A 400 15.66 12.16 18.06
N LYS A 401 15.93 11.41 16.99
CA LYS A 401 16.89 11.79 15.93
C LYS A 401 16.27 12.65 14.83
N SER A 402 14.95 12.85 14.83
CA SER A 402 14.26 13.63 13.80
C SER A 402 14.43 15.14 13.98
N ASP A 403 14.42 15.88 12.89
CA ASP A 403 14.49 17.35 12.91
C ASP A 403 13.32 17.97 13.69
N LEU A 404 12.13 17.38 13.60
CA LEU A 404 10.94 17.80 14.35
C LEU A 404 11.18 17.73 15.87
N TYR A 405 11.78 16.64 16.36
CA TYR A 405 12.11 16.50 17.77
C TYR A 405 13.13 17.58 18.19
N GLN A 406 14.16 17.80 17.37
CA GLN A 406 15.20 18.78 17.66
C GLN A 406 14.68 20.22 17.63
N GLU A 407 13.73 20.53 16.75
CA GLU A 407 13.01 21.81 16.73
C GLU A 407 12.20 22.01 18.02
N ALA A 408 11.32 21.05 18.35
CA ALA A 408 10.48 21.11 19.54
C ALA A 408 11.31 21.25 20.83
N HIS A 409 12.36 20.44 20.97
CA HIS A 409 13.26 20.48 22.11
C HIS A 409 13.96 21.84 22.26
N ARG A 410 14.46 22.42 21.15
CA ARG A 410 15.09 23.75 21.17
C ARG A 410 14.10 24.85 21.59
N TYR A 411 12.88 24.80 21.08
CA TYR A 411 11.84 25.78 21.43
C TYR A 411 11.50 25.71 22.94
N LEU A 412 11.27 24.50 23.46
CA LEU A 412 10.91 24.27 24.86
C LEU A 412 12.06 24.62 25.82
N LYS A 413 13.32 24.37 25.44
CA LYS A 413 14.49 24.74 26.26
C LYS A 413 14.70 26.25 26.34
N LYS A 414 14.55 26.99 25.23
CA LYS A 414 14.57 28.46 25.23
C LYS A 414 13.36 29.05 25.97
N GLY A 415 12.27 28.29 26.00
CA GLY A 415 11.02 28.62 26.65
C GLY A 415 10.96 28.32 28.15
N ALA A 416 11.91 27.58 28.71
CA ALA A 416 11.95 27.24 30.13
C ALA A 416 12.33 28.47 30.96
N PRO A 417 11.64 28.77 32.07
CA PRO A 417 12.20 29.70 33.05
C PRO A 417 13.59 29.18 33.44
N ALA A 418 14.57 30.08 33.58
CA ALA A 418 15.84 29.72 34.17
C ALA A 418 15.53 28.97 35.46
N ARG A 419 15.89 27.68 35.54
CA ARG A 419 15.84 26.95 36.79
C ARG A 419 16.77 27.72 37.71
N ASN A 420 16.19 28.50 38.62
CA ASN A 420 16.94 29.21 39.63
C ASN A 420 17.67 28.13 40.44
N PRO A 421 19.02 28.11 40.49
CA PRO A 421 19.76 27.08 41.23
C PRO A 421 19.48 27.12 42.74
N ALA A 422 18.81 28.18 43.23
CA ALA A 422 18.55 28.42 44.65
C ALA A 422 17.35 27.67 45.26
N ALA A 423 16.72 26.71 44.57
CA ALA A 423 15.55 25.99 45.09
C ALA A 423 15.75 24.48 45.28
N VAL A 424 17.01 24.00 45.35
CA VAL A 424 17.34 22.61 45.69
C VAL A 424 17.87 22.46 47.13
N GLU A 425 18.04 23.56 47.87
CA GLU A 425 18.49 23.54 49.27
C GLU A 425 17.37 23.80 50.29
N VAL A 426 16.19 23.19 50.16
CA VAL A 426 15.28 23.01 51.32
C VAL A 426 14.43 21.75 51.12
N MET A 427 15.03 20.55 51.16
CA MET A 427 14.35 19.31 51.59
C MET A 427 15.41 18.25 51.99
N ALA A 428 16.39 18.69 52.79
CA ALA A 428 17.29 17.81 53.53
C ALA A 428 17.35 18.31 54.99
N SER A 429 16.23 18.18 55.70
CA SER A 429 16.14 18.22 57.17
C SER A 429 14.68 18.01 57.62
N ASN A 430 14.26 16.74 57.61
CA ASN A 430 13.47 16.04 58.63
C ASN A 430 12.91 14.73 58.07
#